data_AF-A0A1Y5SMX8-F1
#
_entry.id   AF-A0A1Y5SMX8-F1
#
_cell.length_a   1.000
_cell.length_b   1.000
_cell.length_c   1.000
_cell.angle_alpha   90.00
_cell.angle_beta   90.00
_cell.angle_gamma   90.00
#
_symmetry.space_group_name_H-M   'P 1'
#
loop_
_entity.id
_entity.type
_entity.pdbx_description
1 polymer ?
#
loop_
_entity_poly.entity_id
_entity_poly.type
_entity_poly.pdbx_seq_one_letter_code
_entity_poly.pdbx_strand_id
1 'polypeptide(L)'
;MDRRSFIKGASVAGAAVAATAAANLPAPALAQGKRELKMVTTWPKNFPGLGTGAQRVADRITKSSDGRITVKVFAAGELVPPFESFDAVSSGTADMYHAADYYWQGKSTAFNFFTAVPFGFLANELDAWVNFGGGQELWDELAGDFGLKSLMAGNTGVQWGGWLNKEINSVEDLKGLKFRMPGLGGEVLRKLGASVVALPGGEIFPALQSGAIDGTEWVGPWNDLAFGFYKVAKYYYWPGYHEPGSGLALGMSKKVWESFSPADQALVENAAAAENNYMYSEFNAKNSGALDTLINKHNVQTRRMPDDVMQAIGEASNDVMQGVANEGGIQKKIYDSFIAFRKQAIRMSKLSDQAYMQARLLPFKYGG
;
A
#
# COMPACT_ATOMS: atom_id res chain seq x y z
N MET A 1 46.94 -14.72 -87.78
CA MET A 1 47.04 -13.25 -87.89
C MET A 1 45.79 -12.69 -87.20
N ASP A 2 45.70 -12.65 -85.88
CA ASP A 2 46.50 -11.97 -84.84
C ASP A 2 46.25 -10.45 -84.75
N ARG A 3 46.31 -9.95 -83.50
CA ARG A 3 46.26 -8.56 -82.98
C ARG A 3 44.88 -8.16 -82.43
N ARG A 4 44.58 -8.32 -81.14
CA ARG A 4 45.21 -7.67 -79.95
C ARG A 4 45.53 -6.19 -80.19
N SER A 5 45.10 -5.39 -79.21
CA SER A 5 45.43 -3.98 -78.96
C SER A 5 44.53 -3.01 -79.75
N PHE A 6 43.89 -2.02 -79.12
CA PHE A 6 44.55 -1.01 -78.31
C PHE A 6 43.56 -0.28 -77.36
N ILE A 7 44.00 -0.14 -76.08
CA ILE A 7 43.75 0.95 -75.10
C ILE A 7 42.35 1.08 -74.45
N LYS A 8 42.13 0.92 -73.13
CA LYS A 8 42.78 1.37 -71.85
C LYS A 8 42.72 2.88 -71.55
N GLY A 9 41.88 3.29 -70.61
CA GLY A 9 41.96 4.59 -69.91
C GLY A 9 40.59 5.01 -69.37
N ALA A 10 40.17 4.52 -68.20
CA ALA A 10 40.30 5.22 -66.92
C ALA A 10 39.45 6.50 -66.81
N SER A 11 38.31 6.43 -66.13
CA SER A 11 37.97 7.36 -65.03
C SER A 11 36.65 6.99 -64.36
N VAL A 12 36.79 6.74 -63.06
CA VAL A 12 35.77 6.62 -62.03
C VAL A 12 34.94 7.92 -61.96
N ALA A 13 33.61 7.84 -62.09
CA ALA A 13 32.64 8.72 -61.43
C ALA A 13 31.20 8.38 -61.85
N GLY A 14 30.31 8.14 -60.89
CA GLY A 14 28.85 8.24 -61.12
C GLY A 14 28.00 7.02 -60.75
N ALA A 15 28.30 6.30 -59.68
CA ALA A 15 27.35 5.37 -59.06
C ALA A 15 26.79 5.98 -57.77
N ALA A 16 25.77 6.85 -57.91
CA ALA A 16 24.86 7.22 -56.84
C ALA A 16 23.71 8.01 -57.46
N VAL A 17 22.53 7.40 -57.61
CA VAL A 17 21.18 7.91 -57.29
C VAL A 17 20.17 6.87 -57.80
N ALA A 18 19.87 5.84 -57.01
CA ALA A 18 18.71 4.96 -57.24
C ALA A 18 18.31 4.19 -55.96
N ALA A 19 18.31 4.85 -54.80
CA ALA A 19 17.92 4.22 -53.54
C ALA A 19 17.29 5.22 -52.54
N THR A 20 16.14 5.82 -52.88
CA THR A 20 15.40 6.71 -51.96
C THR A 20 13.88 6.57 -52.06
N ALA A 21 13.34 5.34 -52.16
CA ALA A 21 11.88 5.15 -52.18
C ALA A 21 11.34 3.93 -51.39
N ALA A 22 12.07 3.43 -50.38
CA ALA A 22 11.64 2.27 -49.60
C ALA A 22 11.68 2.48 -48.07
N ALA A 23 11.28 3.66 -47.57
CA ALA A 23 11.39 3.97 -46.13
C ALA A 23 10.09 4.39 -45.42
N ASN A 24 8.91 4.22 -46.01
CA ASN A 24 7.62 4.55 -45.35
C ASN A 24 6.62 3.40 -45.36
N LEU A 25 7.03 2.22 -44.86
CA LEU A 25 6.09 1.21 -44.39
C LEU A 25 5.94 1.39 -42.88
N PRO A 26 4.74 1.65 -42.34
CA PRO A 26 4.55 1.68 -40.89
C PRO A 26 4.89 0.29 -40.34
N ALA A 27 5.92 0.23 -39.48
CA ALA A 27 6.32 -1.01 -38.84
C ALA A 27 5.14 -1.58 -38.01
N PRO A 28 4.98 -2.92 -37.95
CA PRO A 28 3.94 -3.53 -37.12
C PRO A 28 4.08 -3.07 -35.66
N ALA A 29 2.98 -2.89 -34.94
CA ALA A 29 2.94 -2.40 -33.55
C ALA A 29 3.84 -3.18 -32.56
N LEU A 30 4.25 -4.40 -32.91
CA LEU A 30 5.22 -5.21 -32.18
C LEU A 30 6.66 -4.64 -32.20
N ALA A 31 6.99 -3.75 -33.15
CA ALA A 31 8.29 -3.12 -33.28
C ALA A 31 8.45 -1.82 -32.45
N GLN A 32 7.38 -1.33 -31.79
CA GLN A 32 7.45 -0.14 -30.93
C GLN A 32 7.64 -0.44 -29.44
N GLY A 33 7.72 -1.73 -29.04
CA GLY A 33 7.97 -2.09 -27.63
C GLY A 33 6.91 -1.57 -26.64
N LYS A 34 5.68 -1.34 -27.10
CA LYS A 34 4.57 -0.88 -26.25
C LYS A 34 3.95 -2.05 -25.49
N ARG A 35 3.79 -1.90 -24.19
CA ARG A 35 3.14 -2.86 -23.29
C ARG A 35 1.96 -2.20 -22.60
N GLU A 36 0.84 -2.89 -22.55
CA GLU A 36 -0.34 -2.51 -21.76
C GLU A 36 -0.47 -3.49 -20.59
N LEU A 37 -0.41 -2.96 -19.38
CA LEU A 37 -0.55 -3.71 -18.13
C LEU A 37 -1.93 -3.46 -17.52
N LYS A 38 -2.48 -4.46 -16.85
CA LYS A 38 -3.71 -4.37 -16.06
C LYS A 38 -3.37 -4.31 -14.58
N MET A 39 -3.81 -3.25 -13.90
CA MET A 39 -3.74 -3.13 -12.44
C MET A 39 -5.12 -3.30 -11.83
N VAL A 40 -5.29 -4.24 -10.91
CA VAL A 40 -6.51 -4.39 -10.08
C VAL A 40 -6.31 -3.73 -8.72
N THR A 41 -7.34 -3.12 -8.14
CA THR A 41 -7.22 -2.49 -6.82
C THR A 41 -8.26 -2.99 -5.83
N THR A 42 -7.93 -2.93 -4.55
CA THR A 42 -8.88 -3.22 -3.47
C THR A 42 -9.76 -2.01 -3.12
N TRP A 43 -9.66 -0.91 -3.88
CA TRP A 43 -10.27 0.37 -3.54
C TRP A 43 -11.39 0.74 -4.53
N PRO A 44 -12.46 1.41 -4.07
CA PRO A 44 -13.44 1.99 -4.98
C PRO A 44 -12.80 2.98 -5.96
N LYS A 45 -13.45 3.15 -7.11
CA LYS A 45 -12.99 4.09 -8.14
C LYS A 45 -12.92 5.51 -7.58
N ASN A 46 -11.81 6.20 -7.85
CA ASN A 46 -11.55 7.56 -7.37
C ASN A 46 -11.63 7.72 -5.83
N PHE A 47 -11.47 6.63 -5.06
CA PHE A 47 -11.49 6.72 -3.61
C PHE A 47 -10.30 7.59 -3.13
N PRO A 48 -10.51 8.55 -2.21
CA PRO A 48 -9.48 9.52 -1.86
C PRO A 48 -8.23 8.87 -1.26
N GLY A 49 -7.04 9.25 -1.74
CA GLY A 49 -5.78 8.69 -1.29
C GLY A 49 -5.54 7.31 -1.91
N LEU A 50 -6.26 6.29 -1.46
CA LEU A 50 -6.00 4.90 -1.86
C LEU A 50 -6.31 4.63 -3.35
N GLY A 51 -7.52 4.98 -3.79
CA GLY A 51 -7.95 4.77 -5.17
C GLY A 51 -7.29 5.76 -6.14
N THR A 52 -7.18 7.03 -5.75
CA THR A 52 -6.47 8.05 -6.54
C THR A 52 -4.97 7.78 -6.62
N GLY A 53 -4.35 7.22 -5.57
CA GLY A 53 -2.94 6.87 -5.56
C GLY A 53 -2.60 5.70 -6.48
N ALA A 54 -3.47 4.69 -6.52
CA ALA A 54 -3.36 3.61 -7.52
C ALA A 54 -3.39 4.15 -8.96
N GLN A 55 -4.26 5.13 -9.24
CA GLN A 55 -4.26 5.80 -10.55
C GLN A 55 -2.99 6.63 -10.78
N ARG A 56 -2.51 7.38 -9.77
CA ARG A 56 -1.29 8.19 -9.90
C ARG A 56 -0.04 7.36 -10.19
N VAL A 57 0.13 6.20 -9.55
CA VAL A 57 1.28 5.34 -9.86
C VAL A 57 1.20 4.78 -11.28
N ALA A 58 0.00 4.37 -11.74
CA ALA A 58 -0.24 3.93 -13.12
C ALA A 58 0.07 5.04 -14.15
N ASP A 59 -0.39 6.26 -13.89
CA ASP A 59 -0.13 7.43 -14.72
C ASP A 59 1.35 7.78 -14.76
N ARG A 60 2.05 7.64 -13.63
CA ARG A 60 3.49 7.92 -13.51
C ARG A 60 4.32 6.91 -14.30
N ILE A 61 3.99 5.62 -14.24
CA ILE A 61 4.63 4.59 -15.07
C ILE A 61 4.41 4.92 -16.56
N THR A 62 3.18 5.27 -16.92
CA THR A 62 2.82 5.63 -18.30
C THR A 62 3.57 6.85 -18.80
N LYS A 63 3.61 7.92 -18.01
CA LYS A 63 4.26 9.17 -18.38
C LYS A 63 5.79 9.05 -18.42
N SER A 64 6.39 8.41 -17.41
CA SER A 64 7.84 8.24 -17.33
C SER A 64 8.40 7.33 -18.41
N SER A 65 7.56 6.44 -18.97
CA SER A 65 7.95 5.56 -20.07
C SER A 65 7.65 6.15 -21.45
N ASP A 66 7.18 7.40 -21.52
CA ASP A 66 6.70 8.04 -22.75
C ASP A 66 5.63 7.21 -23.48
N GLY A 67 4.73 6.59 -22.70
CA GLY A 67 3.66 5.73 -23.19
C GLY A 67 4.11 4.36 -23.71
N ARG A 68 5.38 3.97 -23.53
CA ARG A 68 5.83 2.60 -23.84
C ARG A 68 5.23 1.57 -22.89
N ILE A 69 5.05 1.89 -21.62
CA ILE A 69 4.40 1.02 -20.64
C ILE A 69 3.14 1.75 -20.17
N THR A 70 1.99 1.34 -20.67
CA THR A 70 0.70 1.87 -20.24
C THR A 70 0.11 0.97 -19.15
N VAL A 71 -0.56 1.58 -18.17
CA VAL A 71 -1.18 0.83 -17.06
C VAL A 71 -2.65 1.20 -16.96
N LYS A 72 -3.53 0.22 -17.21
CA LYS A 72 -4.97 0.36 -17.07
C LYS A 72 -5.41 -0.11 -15.69
N VAL A 73 -5.97 0.82 -14.91
CA VAL A 73 -6.46 0.53 -13.55
C VAL A 73 -7.92 0.06 -13.60
N PHE A 74 -8.20 -1.01 -12.87
CA PHE A 74 -9.51 -1.57 -12.59
C PHE A 74 -9.79 -1.41 -11.09
N ALA A 75 -10.81 -0.63 -10.75
CA ALA A 75 -11.21 -0.44 -9.36
C ALA A 75 -11.79 -1.72 -8.75
N ALA A 76 -11.95 -1.72 -7.43
CA ALA A 76 -12.62 -2.78 -6.67
C ALA A 76 -13.89 -3.30 -7.38
N GLY A 77 -13.88 -4.58 -7.75
CA GLY A 77 -15.03 -5.24 -8.40
C GLY A 77 -15.18 -4.99 -9.91
N GLU A 78 -14.36 -4.14 -10.55
CA GLU A 78 -14.45 -3.91 -12.01
C GLU A 78 -13.87 -5.08 -12.83
N LEU A 79 -12.85 -5.79 -12.31
CA LEU A 79 -12.26 -6.97 -12.95
C LEU A 79 -12.37 -8.23 -12.09
N VAL A 80 -12.07 -8.10 -10.79
CA VAL A 80 -12.18 -9.17 -9.79
C VAL A 80 -12.70 -8.59 -8.47
N PRO A 81 -13.32 -9.41 -7.60
CA PRO A 81 -13.59 -9.04 -6.21
C PRO A 81 -12.32 -8.50 -5.52
N PRO A 82 -12.42 -7.52 -4.60
CA PRO A 82 -11.26 -6.84 -4.03
C PRO A 82 -10.20 -7.79 -3.48
N PHE A 83 -10.58 -8.73 -2.62
CA PHE A 83 -9.66 -9.66 -1.98
C PHE A 83 -9.10 -10.75 -2.92
N GLU A 84 -9.64 -10.89 -4.14
CA GLU A 84 -9.08 -11.77 -5.18
C GLU A 84 -7.97 -11.11 -5.99
N SER A 85 -7.65 -9.83 -5.73
CA SER A 85 -6.64 -9.07 -6.49
C SER A 85 -5.25 -9.72 -6.47
N PHE A 86 -4.83 -10.33 -5.35
CA PHE A 86 -3.56 -11.05 -5.26
C PHE A 86 -3.53 -12.28 -6.17
N ASP A 87 -4.59 -13.10 -6.13
CA ASP A 87 -4.69 -14.31 -6.95
C ASP A 87 -4.83 -13.98 -8.44
N ALA A 88 -5.51 -12.88 -8.77
CA ALA A 88 -5.58 -12.38 -10.13
C ALA A 88 -4.18 -12.05 -10.69
N VAL A 89 -3.29 -11.48 -9.89
CA VAL A 89 -1.92 -11.17 -10.34
C VAL A 89 -1.01 -12.39 -10.31
N SER A 90 -1.09 -13.20 -9.26
CA SER A 90 -0.31 -14.44 -9.12
C SER A 90 -0.60 -15.42 -10.28
N SER A 91 -1.86 -15.52 -10.71
CA SER A 91 -2.27 -16.34 -11.86
C SER A 91 -2.03 -15.71 -13.23
N GLY A 92 -1.70 -14.41 -13.30
CA GLY A 92 -1.53 -13.67 -14.55
C GLY A 92 -2.82 -13.22 -15.23
N THR A 93 -3.96 -13.24 -14.51
CA THR A 93 -5.22 -12.62 -14.96
C THR A 93 -5.10 -11.09 -15.03
N ALA A 94 -4.37 -10.51 -14.07
CA ALA A 94 -3.91 -9.13 -14.07
C ALA A 94 -2.37 -9.10 -13.95
N ASP A 95 -1.75 -7.98 -14.32
CA ASP A 95 -0.30 -7.84 -14.29
C ASP A 95 0.19 -7.25 -12.96
N MET A 96 -0.66 -6.41 -12.34
CA MET A 96 -0.35 -5.66 -11.13
C MET A 96 -1.57 -5.58 -10.20
N TYR A 97 -1.34 -5.38 -8.91
CA TYR A 97 -2.35 -4.96 -7.96
C TYR A 97 -1.89 -3.74 -7.17
N HIS A 98 -2.84 -2.94 -6.69
CA HIS A 98 -2.61 -1.97 -5.62
C HIS A 98 -3.53 -2.26 -4.44
N ALA A 99 -2.94 -2.56 -3.28
CA ALA A 99 -3.69 -3.04 -2.11
C ALA A 99 -2.89 -2.88 -0.81
N ALA A 100 -3.43 -3.41 0.29
CA ALA A 100 -2.70 -3.68 1.51
C ALA A 100 -2.46 -5.19 1.64
N ASP A 101 -1.21 -5.61 1.74
CA ASP A 101 -0.80 -7.02 1.68
C ASP A 101 -1.36 -7.86 2.82
N TYR A 102 -1.63 -7.26 3.99
CA TYR A 102 -2.25 -7.95 5.12
C TYR A 102 -3.64 -8.55 4.86
N TYR A 103 -4.32 -8.19 3.76
CA TYR A 103 -5.60 -8.79 3.37
C TYR A 103 -5.41 -10.28 3.02
N TRP A 104 -4.18 -10.66 2.70
CA TRP A 104 -3.80 -12.02 2.34
C TRP A 104 -3.03 -12.72 3.46
N GLN A 105 -3.26 -12.33 4.72
CA GLN A 105 -2.72 -13.02 5.88
C GLN A 105 -3.07 -14.52 5.94
N GLY A 106 -4.19 -14.92 5.30
CA GLY A 106 -4.56 -16.34 5.16
C GLY A 106 -3.66 -17.13 4.20
N LYS A 107 -2.87 -16.45 3.34
CA LYS A 107 -1.83 -17.06 2.52
C LYS A 107 -0.49 -17.12 3.26
N SER A 108 -0.15 -16.05 3.97
CA SER A 108 0.97 -16.00 4.91
C SER A 108 0.77 -14.87 5.92
N THR A 109 0.87 -15.16 7.21
CA THR A 109 0.76 -14.15 8.27
C THR A 109 1.89 -13.12 8.21
N ALA A 110 3.00 -13.44 7.54
CA ALA A 110 4.12 -12.52 7.35
C ALA A 110 3.80 -11.28 6.48
N PHE A 111 2.75 -11.33 5.64
CA PHE A 111 2.33 -10.17 4.85
C PHE A 111 1.94 -8.97 5.72
N ASN A 112 1.51 -9.21 6.97
CA ASN A 112 1.18 -8.14 7.90
C ASN A 112 2.35 -7.18 8.16
N PHE A 113 3.60 -7.66 8.19
CA PHE A 113 4.77 -6.80 8.46
C PHE A 113 5.07 -5.77 7.36
N PHE A 114 4.55 -5.99 6.15
CA PHE A 114 4.71 -5.07 5.01
C PHE A 114 3.52 -4.14 4.80
N THR A 115 2.45 -4.33 5.58
CA THR A 115 1.39 -3.33 5.73
C THR A 115 1.52 -2.64 7.07
N ALA A 116 1.13 -3.33 8.15
CA ALA A 116 1.24 -2.86 9.50
C ALA A 116 0.97 -4.00 10.48
N VAL A 117 1.55 -3.88 11.67
CA VAL A 117 1.31 -4.78 12.79
C VAL A 117 1.01 -3.95 14.05
N PRO A 118 0.24 -4.50 15.01
CA PRO A 118 -0.06 -3.83 16.28
C PRO A 118 1.20 -3.28 16.97
N PHE A 119 1.17 -1.99 17.31
CA PHE A 119 2.29 -1.27 17.92
C PHE A 119 3.61 -1.37 17.12
N GLY A 120 3.52 -1.57 15.80
CA GLY A 120 4.66 -1.67 14.91
C GLY A 120 5.27 -0.33 14.52
N PHE A 121 5.69 -0.23 13.27
CA PHE A 121 6.40 0.93 12.72
C PHE A 121 5.47 2.09 12.40
N LEU A 122 5.94 3.31 12.68
CA LEU A 122 5.43 4.50 11.99
C LEU A 122 5.79 4.45 10.49
N ALA A 123 5.13 5.26 9.66
CA ALA A 123 5.35 5.26 8.21
C ALA A 123 6.83 5.42 7.82
N ASN A 124 7.54 6.38 8.43
CA ASN A 124 8.96 6.61 8.19
C ASN A 124 9.85 5.46 8.68
N GLU A 125 9.44 4.75 9.74
CA GLU A 125 10.19 3.60 10.26
C GLU A 125 10.00 2.37 9.37
N LEU A 126 8.80 2.16 8.83
CA LEU A 126 8.52 1.13 7.82
C LEU A 126 9.32 1.39 6.56
N ASP A 127 9.30 2.63 6.06
CA ASP A 127 10.09 3.05 4.91
C ASP A 127 11.59 2.80 5.13
N ALA A 128 12.12 3.13 6.31
CA ALA A 128 13.52 2.92 6.64
C ALA A 128 13.87 1.43 6.71
N TRP A 129 13.00 0.59 7.29
CA TRP A 129 13.23 -0.85 7.38
C TRP A 129 13.19 -1.52 6.01
N VAL A 130 12.19 -1.21 5.18
CA VAL A 130 12.07 -1.81 3.84
C VAL A 130 13.23 -1.38 2.95
N ASN A 131 13.57 -0.09 2.92
CA ASN A 131 14.59 0.42 2.00
C ASN A 131 16.04 0.17 2.47
N PHE A 132 16.29 0.14 3.79
CA PHE A 132 17.65 0.12 4.34
C PHE A 132 17.85 -0.86 5.51
N GLY A 133 16.79 -1.50 6.01
CA GLY A 133 16.82 -2.47 7.09
C GLY A 133 16.73 -3.93 6.62
N GLY A 134 16.79 -4.18 5.31
CA GLY A 134 16.68 -5.51 4.72
C GLY A 134 15.23 -6.00 4.54
N GLY A 135 14.24 -5.12 4.69
CA GLY A 135 12.83 -5.50 4.57
C GLY A 135 12.42 -5.83 3.13
N GLN A 136 12.95 -5.13 2.12
CA GLN A 136 12.60 -5.40 0.73
C GLN A 136 13.03 -6.80 0.27
N GLU A 137 14.21 -7.27 0.68
CA GLU A 137 14.71 -8.61 0.35
C GLU A 137 13.84 -9.70 0.98
N LEU A 138 13.39 -9.47 2.22
CA LEU A 138 12.47 -10.38 2.91
C LEU A 138 11.08 -10.38 2.26
N TRP A 139 10.62 -9.23 1.78
CA TRP A 139 9.36 -9.13 1.05
C TRP A 139 9.45 -9.85 -0.29
N ASP A 140 10.58 -9.73 -0.99
CA ASP A 140 10.85 -10.42 -2.25
C ASP A 140 10.92 -11.94 -2.07
N GLU A 141 11.52 -12.44 -0.97
CA GLU A 141 11.51 -13.86 -0.61
C GLU A 141 10.06 -14.33 -0.39
N LEU A 142 9.29 -13.62 0.43
CA LEU A 142 7.90 -13.97 0.75
C LEU A 142 6.97 -13.92 -0.47
N ALA A 143 6.94 -12.79 -1.17
CA ALA A 143 6.05 -12.59 -2.33
C ALA A 143 6.48 -13.46 -3.52
N GLY A 144 7.78 -13.76 -3.62
CA GLY A 144 8.35 -14.61 -4.67
C GLY A 144 7.79 -16.02 -4.68
N ASP A 145 7.45 -16.60 -3.52
CA ASP A 145 6.81 -17.91 -3.39
C ASP A 145 5.41 -17.96 -4.03
N PHE A 146 4.79 -16.80 -4.23
CA PHE A 146 3.50 -16.64 -4.90
C PHE A 146 3.63 -16.12 -6.33
N GLY A 147 4.84 -16.07 -6.89
CA GLY A 147 5.08 -15.54 -8.23
C GLY A 147 4.87 -14.03 -8.33
N LEU A 148 5.13 -13.29 -7.25
CA LEU A 148 4.96 -11.84 -7.17
C LEU A 148 6.27 -11.10 -6.88
N LYS A 149 6.31 -9.83 -7.29
CA LYS A 149 7.27 -8.81 -6.84
C LYS A 149 6.45 -7.67 -6.24
N SER A 150 6.69 -7.35 -4.97
CA SER A 150 5.95 -6.30 -4.26
C SER A 150 6.85 -5.11 -3.94
N LEU A 151 6.31 -3.91 -4.05
CA LEU A 151 6.98 -2.65 -3.78
C LEU A 151 6.08 -1.77 -2.92
N MET A 152 6.64 -0.97 -2.01
CA MET A 152 5.86 0.06 -1.31
C MET A 152 5.38 1.12 -2.31
N ALA A 153 4.07 1.38 -2.29
CA ALA A 153 3.41 2.33 -3.19
C ALA A 153 2.30 3.13 -2.52
N GLY A 154 2.41 3.36 -1.22
CA GLY A 154 1.48 4.18 -0.46
C GLY A 154 1.70 4.02 1.02
N ASN A 155 1.44 5.06 1.81
CA ASN A 155 1.32 4.90 3.25
C ASN A 155 0.24 5.84 3.79
N THR A 156 -0.59 5.36 4.72
CA THR A 156 -1.67 6.16 5.31
C THR A 156 -1.24 6.99 6.52
N GLY A 157 -0.05 6.70 7.08
CA GLY A 157 0.35 7.19 8.39
C GLY A 157 -0.36 6.44 9.53
N VAL A 158 -0.34 7.05 10.72
CA VAL A 158 -1.03 6.51 11.90
C VAL A 158 -2.53 6.58 11.69
N GLN A 159 -3.17 5.42 11.73
CA GLN A 159 -4.62 5.29 11.59
C GLN A 159 -5.36 5.57 12.90
N TRP A 160 -6.69 5.66 12.81
CA TRP A 160 -7.59 5.85 13.94
C TRP A 160 -8.13 4.51 14.46
N GLY A 161 -8.54 4.49 15.72
CA GLY A 161 -9.02 3.28 16.42
C GLY A 161 -10.41 2.80 15.98
N GLY A 162 -11.10 3.57 15.16
CA GLY A 162 -12.35 3.17 14.51
C GLY A 162 -13.62 3.74 15.14
N TRP A 163 -14.75 3.36 14.55
CA TRP A 163 -16.09 3.86 14.76
C TRP A 163 -16.95 2.88 15.55
N LEU A 164 -17.63 3.38 16.57
CA LEU A 164 -18.57 2.61 17.39
C LEU A 164 -19.84 3.40 17.72
N ASN A 165 -20.89 2.68 18.09
CA ASN A 165 -22.12 3.25 18.67
C ASN A 165 -22.23 3.11 20.19
N LYS A 166 -21.30 2.36 20.80
CA LYS A 166 -21.16 2.23 22.25
C LYS A 166 -19.74 2.64 22.63
N GLU A 167 -19.60 3.29 23.77
CA GLU A 167 -18.28 3.66 24.27
C GLU A 167 -17.54 2.42 24.78
N ILE A 168 -16.24 2.36 24.48
CA ILE A 168 -15.27 1.49 25.14
C ILE A 168 -14.72 2.25 26.35
N ASN A 169 -15.05 1.77 27.55
CA ASN A 169 -14.59 2.30 28.82
C ASN A 169 -13.62 1.34 29.53
N SER A 170 -13.69 0.05 29.21
CA SER A 170 -12.88 -1.01 29.80
C SER A 170 -12.68 -2.17 28.82
N VAL A 171 -11.78 -3.11 29.16
CA VAL A 171 -11.53 -4.32 28.36
C VAL A 171 -12.78 -5.19 28.20
N GLU A 172 -13.70 -5.16 29.18
CA GLU A 172 -14.96 -5.92 29.11
C GLU A 172 -15.85 -5.47 27.95
N ASP A 173 -15.77 -4.20 27.53
CA ASP A 173 -16.57 -3.68 26.41
C ASP A 173 -16.12 -4.25 25.05
N LEU A 174 -14.94 -4.89 24.98
CA LEU A 174 -14.46 -5.60 23.80
C LEU A 174 -15.09 -6.99 23.65
N LYS A 175 -15.58 -7.60 24.74
CA LYS A 175 -16.10 -8.97 24.72
C LYS A 175 -17.42 -9.02 23.96
N GLY A 176 -17.48 -9.88 22.94
CA GLY A 176 -18.64 -10.04 22.07
C GLY A 176 -18.84 -8.89 21.07
N LEU A 177 -17.98 -7.87 21.06
CA LEU A 177 -18.02 -6.79 20.08
C LEU A 177 -17.84 -7.36 18.67
N LYS A 178 -18.80 -7.18 17.78
CA LYS A 178 -18.66 -7.55 16.37
C LYS A 178 -17.95 -6.42 15.64
N PHE A 179 -16.67 -6.59 15.34
CA PHE A 179 -15.85 -5.51 14.81
C PHE A 179 -15.29 -5.88 13.44
N ARG A 180 -15.35 -4.95 12.48
CA ARG A 180 -14.59 -5.10 11.24
C ARG A 180 -13.18 -4.57 11.47
N MET A 181 -12.18 -5.47 11.36
CA MET A 181 -10.76 -5.12 11.38
C MET A 181 -9.93 -6.21 10.65
N PRO A 182 -9.10 -5.86 9.65
CA PRO A 182 -8.21 -6.79 8.98
C PRO A 182 -6.90 -6.98 9.77
N GLY A 183 -6.07 -7.90 9.27
CA GLY A 183 -4.71 -8.12 9.75
C GLY A 183 -4.60 -8.58 11.21
N LEU A 184 -3.40 -8.49 11.76
CA LEU A 184 -3.11 -8.88 13.15
C LEU A 184 -3.79 -7.97 14.19
N GLY A 185 -4.19 -6.76 13.81
CA GLY A 185 -5.05 -5.91 14.66
C GLY A 185 -6.33 -6.63 15.07
N GLY A 186 -6.97 -7.27 14.11
CA GLY A 186 -8.18 -8.06 14.34
C GLY A 186 -7.94 -9.28 15.21
N GLU A 187 -6.81 -9.96 15.04
CA GLU A 187 -6.42 -11.11 15.88
C GLU A 187 -6.24 -10.71 17.35
N VAL A 188 -5.72 -9.50 17.61
CA VAL A 188 -5.60 -8.95 18.96
C VAL A 188 -6.97 -8.73 19.61
N LEU A 189 -7.93 -8.10 18.91
CA LEU A 189 -9.28 -7.94 19.46
C LEU A 189 -9.96 -9.30 19.66
N ARG A 190 -9.75 -10.26 18.75
CA ARG A 190 -10.29 -11.61 18.88
C ARG A 190 -9.78 -12.30 20.14
N LYS A 191 -8.49 -12.16 20.44
CA LYS A 191 -7.87 -12.67 21.68
C LYS A 191 -8.47 -12.02 22.94
N LEU A 192 -8.91 -10.77 22.84
CA LEU A 192 -9.61 -10.03 23.91
C LEU A 192 -11.13 -10.30 23.95
N GLY A 193 -11.65 -11.19 23.11
CA GLY A 193 -13.03 -11.67 23.16
C GLY A 193 -13.98 -11.01 22.15
N ALA A 194 -13.48 -10.15 21.25
CA ALA A 194 -14.28 -9.61 20.16
C ALA A 194 -14.55 -10.67 19.06
N SER A 195 -15.61 -10.49 18.29
CA SER A 195 -15.86 -11.24 17.05
C SER A 195 -15.42 -10.38 15.87
N VAL A 196 -14.29 -10.74 15.24
CA VAL A 196 -13.68 -9.92 14.19
C VAL A 196 -13.86 -10.50 12.81
N VAL A 197 -14.27 -9.65 11.87
CA VAL A 197 -14.42 -9.96 10.45
C VAL A 197 -13.59 -9.00 9.58
N ALA A 198 -13.20 -9.47 8.39
CA ALA A 198 -12.64 -8.62 7.35
C ALA A 198 -13.68 -8.43 6.24
N LEU A 199 -13.94 -7.18 5.85
CA LEU A 199 -14.85 -6.83 4.76
C LEU A 199 -14.13 -5.84 3.82
N PRO A 200 -14.36 -5.91 2.49
CA PRO A 200 -13.96 -4.86 1.57
C PRO A 200 -14.60 -3.51 1.92
N GLY A 201 -13.93 -2.40 1.62
CA GLY A 201 -14.36 -1.05 2.03
C GLY A 201 -15.81 -0.71 1.67
N GLY A 202 -16.27 -1.10 0.48
CA GLY A 202 -17.64 -0.86 0.02
C GLY A 202 -18.74 -1.60 0.80
N GLU A 203 -18.39 -2.63 1.56
CA GLU A 203 -19.33 -3.47 2.32
C GLU A 203 -19.47 -3.05 3.79
N ILE A 204 -18.55 -2.22 4.29
CA ILE A 204 -18.49 -1.82 5.71
C ILE A 204 -19.71 -0.99 6.10
N PHE A 205 -20.04 0.04 5.33
CA PHE A 205 -21.17 0.92 5.66
C PHE A 205 -22.51 0.16 5.71
N PRO A 206 -22.87 -0.69 4.70
CA PRO A 206 -24.04 -1.55 4.79
C PRO A 206 -24.02 -2.50 6.00
N ALA A 207 -22.85 -3.06 6.35
CA ALA A 207 -22.72 -3.97 7.49
C ALA A 207 -22.94 -3.26 8.83
N LEU A 208 -22.45 -2.03 8.99
CA LEU A 208 -22.75 -1.17 10.14
C LEU A 208 -24.23 -0.79 10.19
N GLN A 209 -24.79 -0.37 9.06
CA GLN A 209 -26.18 0.08 8.98
C GLN A 209 -27.19 -1.03 9.33
N SER A 210 -26.89 -2.27 8.92
CA SER A 210 -27.73 -3.43 9.21
C SER A 210 -27.52 -4.01 10.61
N GLY A 211 -26.47 -3.60 11.33
CA GLY A 211 -26.09 -4.18 12.62
C GLY A 211 -25.42 -5.56 12.50
N ALA A 212 -24.93 -5.93 11.32
CA ALA A 212 -24.11 -7.13 11.14
C ALA A 212 -22.77 -7.01 11.90
N ILE A 213 -22.25 -5.78 11.98
CA ILE A 213 -21.11 -5.39 12.82
C ILE A 213 -21.51 -4.21 13.73
N ASP A 214 -20.96 -4.18 14.94
CA ASP A 214 -21.18 -3.16 15.96
C ASP A 214 -20.21 -1.97 15.80
N GLY A 215 -19.07 -2.20 15.15
CA GLY A 215 -18.04 -1.20 14.89
C GLY A 215 -17.11 -1.59 13.75
N THR A 216 -16.32 -0.62 13.30
CA THR A 216 -15.32 -0.80 12.23
C THR A 216 -14.14 0.11 12.46
N GLU A 217 -12.97 -0.28 12.00
CA GLU A 217 -11.94 0.69 11.60
C GLU A 217 -11.92 0.84 10.06
N TRP A 218 -11.18 1.82 9.56
CA TRP A 218 -10.80 1.84 8.15
C TRP A 218 -9.44 2.48 7.92
N VAL A 219 -9.33 3.81 8.10
CA VAL A 219 -8.03 4.51 7.98
C VAL A 219 -7.97 5.70 8.93
N GLY A 220 -8.84 6.67 8.75
CA GLY A 220 -8.61 8.00 9.31
C GLY A 220 -9.60 9.03 8.79
N PRO A 221 -9.62 10.24 9.39
CA PRO A 221 -10.68 11.22 9.18
C PRO A 221 -11.03 11.46 7.70
N TRP A 222 -10.04 11.52 6.81
CA TRP A 222 -10.29 11.81 5.40
C TRP A 222 -11.05 10.71 4.66
N ASN A 223 -10.62 9.46 4.79
CA ASN A 223 -11.27 8.32 4.14
C ASN A 223 -12.58 7.95 4.83
N ASP A 224 -12.61 8.01 6.15
CA ASP A 224 -13.77 7.64 6.94
C ASP A 224 -14.93 8.63 6.74
N LEU A 225 -14.61 9.92 6.53
CA LEU A 225 -15.57 10.93 6.07
C LEU A 225 -16.13 10.58 4.69
N ALA A 226 -15.27 10.13 3.76
CA ALA A 226 -15.68 9.77 2.40
C ALA A 226 -16.60 8.55 2.37
N PHE A 227 -16.37 7.54 3.23
CA PHE A 227 -17.28 6.42 3.41
C PHE A 227 -18.55 6.79 4.21
N GLY A 228 -18.50 7.87 4.97
CA GLY A 228 -19.66 8.40 5.66
C GLY A 228 -20.05 7.65 6.92
N PHE A 229 -19.12 6.96 7.58
CA PHE A 229 -19.40 6.17 8.79
C PHE A 229 -20.07 6.98 9.90
N TYR A 230 -19.83 8.30 9.96
CA TYR A 230 -20.50 9.24 10.87
C TYR A 230 -22.04 9.22 10.81
N LYS A 231 -22.64 8.72 9.71
CA LYS A 231 -24.10 8.61 9.57
C LYS A 231 -24.68 7.45 10.36
N VAL A 232 -23.85 6.45 10.70
CA VAL A 232 -24.27 5.20 11.33
C VAL A 232 -23.50 4.90 12.62
N ALA A 233 -22.45 5.65 12.94
CA ALA A 233 -21.66 5.53 14.16
C ALA A 233 -21.32 6.91 14.76
N LYS A 234 -21.32 7.01 16.09
CA LYS A 234 -21.18 8.30 16.81
C LYS A 234 -19.79 8.53 17.40
N TYR A 235 -19.17 7.48 17.92
CA TYR A 235 -17.89 7.56 18.61
C TYR A 235 -16.77 7.19 17.67
N TYR A 236 -15.71 8.00 17.65
CA TYR A 236 -14.56 7.81 16.78
C TYR A 236 -13.26 7.83 17.60
N TYR A 237 -12.64 6.66 17.72
CA TYR A 237 -11.55 6.42 18.66
C TYR A 237 -10.17 6.74 18.07
N TRP A 238 -9.25 7.18 18.91
CA TRP A 238 -7.83 7.35 18.58
C TRP A 238 -6.92 7.02 19.78
N PRO A 239 -5.65 6.63 19.54
CA PRO A 239 -5.07 6.29 18.23
C PRO A 239 -5.47 4.88 17.78
N GLY A 240 -5.21 4.55 16.51
CA GLY A 240 -5.28 3.18 16.00
C GLY A 240 -4.01 2.41 16.35
N TYR A 241 -4.11 1.44 17.27
CA TYR A 241 -2.96 0.62 17.67
C TYR A 241 -2.50 -0.36 16.58
N HIS A 242 -3.44 -0.79 15.74
CA HIS A 242 -3.28 -1.85 14.73
C HIS A 242 -2.46 -1.39 13.54
N GLU A 243 -2.55 -0.10 13.21
CA GLU A 243 -2.04 0.49 11.97
C GLU A 243 -1.28 1.80 12.23
N PRO A 244 -0.07 1.75 12.83
CA PRO A 244 0.75 2.93 13.12
C PRO A 244 1.42 3.57 11.88
N GLY A 245 1.44 2.87 10.74
CA GLY A 245 2.09 3.33 9.52
C GLY A 245 1.81 2.39 8.35
N SER A 246 0.56 2.31 7.92
CA SER A 246 0.11 1.28 6.98
C SER A 246 0.69 1.45 5.59
N GLY A 247 1.68 0.61 5.27
CA GLY A 247 2.25 0.48 3.93
C GLY A 247 1.28 -0.19 2.97
N LEU A 248 1.18 0.35 1.76
CA LEU A 248 0.41 -0.21 0.66
C LEU A 248 1.36 -0.71 -0.40
N ALA A 249 0.94 -1.78 -1.07
CA ALA A 249 1.75 -2.50 -2.02
C ALA A 249 1.31 -2.23 -3.45
N LEU A 250 2.29 -2.01 -4.31
CA LEU A 250 2.23 -2.29 -5.74
C LEU A 250 2.79 -3.70 -5.94
N GLY A 251 1.90 -4.69 -5.97
CA GLY A 251 2.27 -6.06 -6.32
C GLY A 251 2.25 -6.25 -7.82
N MET A 252 3.21 -6.99 -8.36
CA MET A 252 3.32 -7.24 -9.79
C MET A 252 3.65 -8.71 -10.03
N SER A 253 3.15 -9.27 -11.13
CA SER A 253 3.52 -10.62 -11.55
C SER A 253 5.05 -10.68 -11.74
N LYS A 254 5.70 -11.62 -11.03
CA LYS A 254 7.15 -11.82 -11.08
C LYS A 254 7.63 -12.11 -12.50
N LYS A 255 6.84 -12.87 -13.28
CA LYS A 255 7.12 -13.12 -14.70
C LYS A 255 7.15 -11.83 -15.51
N VAL A 256 6.19 -10.93 -15.28
CA VAL A 256 6.15 -9.64 -15.98
C VAL A 256 7.34 -8.78 -15.54
N TRP A 257 7.66 -8.77 -14.24
CA TRP A 257 8.79 -8.05 -13.67
C TRP A 257 10.13 -8.48 -14.25
N GLU A 258 10.38 -9.79 -14.33
CA GLU A 258 11.61 -10.36 -14.87
C GLU A 258 11.75 -10.15 -16.38
N SER A 259 10.64 -9.91 -17.09
CA SER A 259 10.68 -9.58 -18.52
C SER A 259 11.01 -8.12 -18.83
N PHE A 260 11.09 -7.26 -17.80
CA PHE A 260 11.48 -5.87 -17.97
C PHE A 260 12.99 -5.70 -18.08
N SER A 261 13.40 -4.67 -18.83
CA SER A 261 14.78 -4.21 -18.79
C SER A 261 15.10 -3.65 -17.39
N PRO A 262 16.37 -3.63 -16.96
CA PRO A 262 16.74 -2.98 -15.71
C PRO A 262 16.28 -1.52 -15.62
N ALA A 263 16.23 -0.81 -16.76
CA ALA A 263 15.72 0.55 -16.81
C ALA A 263 14.21 0.65 -16.56
N ASP A 264 13.42 -0.29 -17.08
CA ASP A 264 11.97 -0.32 -16.86
C ASP A 264 11.63 -0.82 -15.43
N GLN A 265 12.44 -1.73 -14.85
CA GLN A 265 12.34 -2.10 -13.43
C GLN A 265 12.58 -0.89 -12.53
N ALA A 266 13.68 -0.16 -12.74
CA ALA A 266 13.98 1.05 -12.00
C ALA A 266 12.91 2.15 -12.18
N LEU A 267 12.28 2.23 -13.36
CA LEU A 267 11.17 3.15 -13.61
C LEU A 267 9.96 2.84 -12.72
N VAL A 268 9.58 1.56 -12.61
CA VAL A 268 8.46 1.12 -11.77
C VAL A 268 8.78 1.28 -10.29
N GLU A 269 9.98 0.92 -9.85
CA GLU A 269 10.47 1.15 -8.48
C GLU A 269 10.37 2.63 -8.08
N ASN A 270 10.89 3.53 -8.93
CA ASN A 270 10.83 4.96 -8.67
C ASN A 270 9.40 5.51 -8.69
N ALA A 271 8.53 4.93 -9.53
CA ALA A 271 7.13 5.34 -9.56
C ALA A 271 6.40 4.92 -8.27
N ALA A 272 6.65 3.72 -7.77
CA ALA A 272 6.12 3.20 -6.51
C ALA A 272 6.63 4.03 -5.32
N ALA A 273 7.94 4.26 -5.23
CA ALA A 273 8.56 5.06 -4.17
C ALA A 273 8.02 6.50 -4.13
N ALA A 274 7.82 7.12 -5.30
CA ALA A 274 7.21 8.45 -5.38
C ALA A 274 5.76 8.46 -4.86
N GLU A 275 4.96 7.44 -5.20
CA GLU A 275 3.59 7.34 -4.70
C GLU A 275 3.53 7.05 -3.20
N ASN A 276 4.44 6.22 -2.67
CA ASN A 276 4.59 5.99 -1.24
C ASN A 276 4.71 7.30 -0.45
N ASN A 277 5.58 8.20 -0.92
CA ASN A 277 5.76 9.52 -0.31
C ASN A 277 4.55 10.46 -0.53
N TYR A 278 4.01 10.51 -1.75
CA TYR A 278 2.93 11.44 -2.10
C TYR A 278 1.63 11.11 -1.39
N MET A 279 1.28 9.82 -1.31
CA MET A 279 0.10 9.38 -0.60
C MET A 279 0.19 9.72 0.89
N TYR A 280 1.34 9.45 1.53
CA TYR A 280 1.54 9.79 2.94
C TYR A 280 1.42 11.30 3.20
N SER A 281 2.03 12.10 2.33
CA SER A 281 1.94 13.56 2.39
C SER A 281 0.50 14.05 2.20
N GLU A 282 -0.24 13.43 1.29
CA GLU A 282 -1.64 13.76 1.02
C GLU A 282 -2.54 13.42 2.22
N PHE A 283 -2.40 12.24 2.83
CA PHE A 283 -3.14 11.89 4.05
C PHE A 283 -2.89 12.90 5.17
N ASN A 284 -1.63 13.25 5.43
CA ASN A 284 -1.28 14.24 6.44
C ASN A 284 -1.88 15.62 6.16
N ALA A 285 -1.92 16.03 4.89
CA ALA A 285 -2.52 17.31 4.50
C ALA A 285 -4.05 17.32 4.58
N LYS A 286 -4.72 16.19 4.32
CA LYS A 286 -6.18 16.12 4.20
C LYS A 286 -6.90 15.71 5.50
N ASN A 287 -6.24 14.97 6.38
CA ASN A 287 -6.86 14.45 7.60
C ASN A 287 -7.37 15.56 8.54
N SER A 288 -6.63 16.67 8.69
CA SER A 288 -7.05 17.76 9.60
C SER A 288 -8.37 18.39 9.19
N GLY A 289 -8.51 18.81 7.92
CA GLY A 289 -9.75 19.44 7.44
C GLY A 289 -10.95 18.47 7.40
N ALA A 290 -10.69 17.18 7.17
CA ALA A 290 -11.73 16.16 7.26
C ALA A 290 -12.18 15.95 8.72
N LEU A 291 -11.25 15.95 9.68
CA LEU A 291 -11.57 15.87 11.10
C LEU A 291 -12.42 17.06 11.56
N ASP A 292 -12.05 18.27 11.14
CA ASP A 292 -12.86 19.48 11.43
C ASP A 292 -14.28 19.35 10.86
N THR A 293 -14.42 18.74 9.68
CA THR A 293 -15.74 18.48 9.09
C THR A 293 -16.54 17.47 9.91
N LEU A 294 -15.91 16.35 10.31
CA LEU A 294 -16.55 15.33 11.15
C LEU A 294 -17.03 15.91 12.48
N ILE A 295 -16.20 16.71 13.16
CA ILE A 295 -16.55 17.30 14.46
C ILE A 295 -17.58 18.42 14.29
N ASN A 296 -17.26 19.44 13.49
CA ASN A 296 -18.02 20.70 13.49
C ASN A 296 -19.31 20.64 12.66
N LYS A 297 -19.37 19.78 11.63
CA LYS A 297 -20.57 19.65 10.77
C LYS A 297 -21.39 18.40 11.07
N HIS A 298 -20.74 17.31 11.48
CA HIS A 298 -21.41 16.04 11.72
C HIS A 298 -21.52 15.67 13.21
N ASN A 299 -21.00 16.51 14.13
CA ASN A 299 -21.08 16.31 15.57
C ASN A 299 -20.49 14.97 16.03
N VAL A 300 -19.46 14.48 15.34
CA VAL A 300 -18.76 13.25 15.71
C VAL A 300 -18.07 13.42 17.05
N GLN A 301 -18.20 12.41 17.92
CA GLN A 301 -17.62 12.41 19.24
C GLN A 301 -16.29 11.66 19.21
N THR A 302 -15.19 12.40 19.14
CA THR A 302 -13.86 11.78 19.24
C THR A 302 -13.62 11.26 20.65
N ARG A 303 -12.96 10.11 20.75
CA ARG A 303 -12.60 9.46 22.02
C ARG A 303 -11.16 9.03 21.99
N ARG A 304 -10.45 9.28 23.09
CA ARG A 304 -9.16 8.63 23.29
C ARG A 304 -9.43 7.23 23.83
N MET A 305 -8.75 6.22 23.29
CA MET A 305 -8.79 4.87 23.84
C MET A 305 -8.27 4.88 25.30
N PRO A 306 -8.97 4.26 26.26
CA PRO A 306 -8.51 4.19 27.64
C PRO A 306 -7.13 3.54 27.76
N ASP A 307 -6.31 4.01 28.70
CA ASP A 307 -4.93 3.55 28.84
C ASP A 307 -4.87 2.08 29.30
N ASP A 308 -5.80 1.63 30.14
CA ASP A 308 -5.93 0.23 30.59
C ASP A 308 -6.34 -0.70 29.44
N VAL A 309 -7.25 -0.26 28.58
CA VAL A 309 -7.62 -0.96 27.34
C VAL A 309 -6.42 -1.05 26.40
N MET A 310 -5.68 0.04 26.20
CA MET A 310 -4.47 0.05 25.38
C MET A 310 -3.37 -0.86 25.94
N GLN A 311 -3.24 -0.95 27.27
CA GLN A 311 -2.30 -1.88 27.91
C GLN A 311 -2.68 -3.34 27.62
N ALA A 312 -3.96 -3.71 27.81
CA ALA A 312 -4.43 -5.07 27.53
C ALA A 312 -4.26 -5.44 26.05
N ILE A 313 -4.51 -4.49 25.14
CA ILE A 313 -4.22 -4.65 23.71
C ILE A 313 -2.72 -4.85 23.47
N GLY A 314 -1.84 -4.10 24.14
CA GLY A 314 -0.39 -4.26 24.03
C GLY A 314 0.11 -5.64 24.49
N GLU A 315 -0.41 -6.14 25.61
CA GLU A 315 -0.11 -7.47 26.13
C GLU A 315 -0.60 -8.57 25.17
N ALA A 316 -1.84 -8.47 24.69
CA ALA A 316 -2.39 -9.40 23.70
C ALA A 316 -1.64 -9.33 22.35
N SER A 317 -1.16 -8.15 21.96
CA SER A 317 -0.35 -7.95 20.75
C SER A 317 0.95 -8.74 20.82
N ASN A 318 1.65 -8.72 21.96
CA ASN A 318 2.87 -9.51 22.12
C ASN A 318 2.64 -10.99 21.82
N ASP A 319 1.56 -11.58 22.35
CA ASP A 319 1.25 -12.99 22.13
C ASP A 319 0.90 -13.29 20.67
N VAL A 320 0.11 -12.42 20.03
CA VAL A 320 -0.25 -12.57 18.60
C VAL A 320 0.99 -12.50 17.73
N MET A 321 1.86 -11.53 17.98
CA MET A 321 3.10 -11.35 17.22
C MET A 321 4.08 -12.51 17.42
N GLN A 322 4.19 -13.04 18.65
CA GLN A 322 4.96 -14.27 18.90
C GLN A 322 4.36 -15.48 18.20
N GLY A 323 3.03 -15.56 18.08
CA GLY A 323 2.33 -16.58 17.31
C GLY A 323 2.84 -16.67 15.87
N VAL A 324 3.01 -15.52 15.20
CA VAL A 324 3.57 -15.47 13.84
C VAL A 324 5.01 -15.99 13.81
N ALA A 325 5.85 -15.58 14.78
CA ALA A 325 7.22 -16.07 14.86
C ALA A 325 7.32 -17.59 15.07
N ASN A 326 6.36 -18.15 15.82
CA ASN A 326 6.29 -19.58 16.14
C ASN A 326 5.88 -20.45 14.94
N GLU A 327 5.34 -19.86 13.86
CA GLU A 327 5.13 -20.58 12.59
C GLU A 327 6.46 -21.03 11.95
N GLY A 328 7.58 -20.38 12.31
CA GLY A 328 8.91 -20.71 11.78
C GLY A 328 9.17 -20.11 10.40
N GLY A 329 10.16 -20.66 9.68
CA GLY A 329 10.42 -20.30 8.29
C GLY A 329 10.61 -18.80 8.02
N ILE A 330 10.02 -18.31 6.94
CA ILE A 330 10.09 -16.91 6.52
C ILE A 330 9.39 -15.97 7.52
N GLN A 331 8.31 -16.43 8.18
CA GLN A 331 7.61 -15.68 9.22
C GLN A 331 8.54 -15.34 10.38
N LYS A 332 9.30 -16.32 10.87
CA LYS A 332 10.27 -16.08 11.94
C LYS A 332 11.39 -15.15 11.51
N LYS A 333 11.94 -15.33 10.30
CA LYS A 333 12.99 -14.44 9.77
C LYS A 333 12.52 -12.99 9.70
N ILE A 334 11.32 -12.75 9.18
CA ILE A 334 10.71 -11.43 9.08
C ILE A 334 10.45 -10.85 10.48
N TYR A 335 9.86 -11.62 11.39
CA TYR A 335 9.62 -11.19 12.76
C TYR A 335 10.92 -10.79 13.47
N ASP A 336 11.97 -11.62 13.39
CA ASP A 336 13.25 -11.34 14.04
C ASP A 336 13.89 -10.05 13.49
N SER A 337 13.87 -9.86 12.17
CA SER A 337 14.33 -8.63 11.50
C SER A 337 13.54 -7.41 11.96
N PHE A 338 12.21 -7.52 11.94
CA PHE A 338 11.29 -6.48 12.39
C PHE A 338 11.55 -6.06 13.84
N ILE A 339 11.63 -7.02 14.79
CA ILE A 339 11.85 -6.72 16.21
C ILE A 339 13.21 -6.06 16.42
N ALA A 340 14.26 -6.55 15.75
CA ALA A 340 15.59 -5.98 15.84
C ALA A 340 15.63 -4.52 15.37
N PHE A 341 14.96 -4.21 14.26
CA PHE A 341 14.90 -2.85 13.73
C PHE A 341 13.98 -1.95 14.57
N ARG A 342 12.82 -2.44 15.01
CA ARG A 342 11.88 -1.73 15.89
C ARG A 342 12.50 -1.27 17.19
N LYS A 343 13.35 -2.10 17.81
CA LYS A 343 14.09 -1.68 19.01
C LYS A 343 14.99 -0.47 18.77
N GLN A 344 15.60 -0.39 17.59
CA GLN A 344 16.47 0.73 17.20
C GLN A 344 15.66 1.98 16.85
N ALA A 345 14.59 1.80 16.06
CA ALA A 345 13.68 2.86 15.67
C ALA A 345 13.05 3.55 16.89
N ILE A 346 12.45 2.80 17.82
CA ILE A 346 11.86 3.35 19.05
C ILE A 346 12.89 4.11 19.88
N ARG A 347 14.12 3.59 20.00
CA ARG A 347 15.19 4.29 20.73
C ARG A 347 15.48 5.66 20.13
N MET A 348 15.51 5.75 18.80
CA MET A 348 15.73 7.00 18.08
C MET A 348 14.52 7.93 18.20
N SER A 349 13.32 7.45 17.82
CA SER A 349 12.07 8.22 17.81
C SER A 349 11.71 8.82 19.17
N LYS A 350 12.09 8.15 20.27
CA LYS A 350 11.95 8.70 21.63
C LYS A 350 12.75 10.00 21.84
N LEU A 351 13.96 10.07 21.29
CA LEU A 351 14.90 11.19 21.47
C LEU A 351 14.76 12.25 20.38
N SER A 352 14.21 11.91 19.21
CA SER A 352 13.93 12.84 18.11
C SER A 352 12.47 13.27 18.10
N ASP A 353 11.61 12.53 17.40
CA ASP A 353 10.27 12.92 16.99
C ASP A 353 9.36 13.10 18.21
N GLN A 354 9.35 12.16 19.15
CA GLN A 354 8.55 12.25 20.37
C GLN A 354 8.99 13.44 21.24
N ALA A 355 10.29 13.56 21.49
CA ALA A 355 10.84 14.66 22.30
C ALA A 355 10.53 16.03 21.66
N TYR A 356 10.65 16.13 20.33
CA TYR A 356 10.31 17.35 19.61
C TYR A 356 8.81 17.64 19.61
N MET A 357 7.94 16.64 19.43
CA MET A 357 6.49 16.80 19.54
C MET A 357 6.08 17.28 20.93
N GLN A 358 6.69 16.76 21.99
CA GLN A 358 6.48 17.27 23.35
C GLN A 358 6.98 18.71 23.51
N ALA A 359 8.17 19.02 22.98
CA ALA A 359 8.74 20.36 23.02
C ALA A 359 7.85 21.40 22.28
N ARG A 360 7.19 21.00 21.18
CA ARG A 360 6.25 21.86 20.43
C ARG A 360 4.99 22.23 21.22
N LEU A 361 4.66 21.48 22.25
CA LEU A 361 3.50 21.72 23.12
C LEU A 361 3.86 22.55 24.36
N LEU A 362 5.13 22.94 24.53
CA LEU A 362 5.54 23.82 25.61
C LEU A 362 4.85 25.19 25.49
N PRO A 363 4.60 25.89 26.61
CA PRO A 363 3.93 27.17 26.59
C PRO A 363 4.86 28.27 26.05
N PHE A 364 4.85 28.49 24.74
CA PHE A 364 5.52 29.62 24.07
C PHE A 364 4.62 30.21 22.98
N LYS A 365 4.90 31.47 22.60
CA LYS A 365 4.19 32.15 21.52
C LYS A 365 4.82 31.80 20.19
N TYR A 366 4.03 31.26 19.26
CA TYR A 366 4.44 30.97 17.89
C TYR A 366 3.24 31.13 16.96
N GLY A 367 3.19 32.24 16.21
CA GLY A 367 2.18 32.43 15.16
C GLY A 367 0.78 32.87 15.59
N GLY A 368 0.62 33.58 16.72
CA GLY A 368 -0.64 34.23 17.13
C GLY A 368 -1.22 33.71 18.43
#